data_AF-A0A438G742-F1
#
_entry.id   AF-A0A438G742-F1
#
_cell.length_a   1.000
_cell.length_b   1.000
_cell.length_c   1.000
_cell.angle_alpha   90.00
_cell.angle_beta   90.00
_cell.angle_gamma   90.00
#
_symmetry.space_group_name_H-M   'P 1'
#
loop_
_entity.id
_entity.type
_entity.pdbx_description
1 polymer ?
#
loop_
_entity_poly.entity_id
_entity_poly.type
_entity_poly.pdbx_seq_one_letter_code
_entity_poly.pdbx_strand_id
1 'polypeptide(L)'
;MVVNRKNKGYGLAADIWSLGCTVLEILTRRPPYSHLEGKLVEFGSDFENADDFKMQALFRIGKGEPPPVSNSLSSDARDFILKCLQVNPSDRPTAGQLLDHPFVKRPLHTFSGPQSPRMNGIRP
;
A
#
# COMPACT_ATOMS: atom_id res chain seq x y z
N MET A 1 -3.48 1.43 20.57
CA MET A 1 -4.00 0.18 20.00
C MET A 1 -3.38 -0.99 20.73
N VAL A 2 -4.19 -1.81 21.40
CA VAL A 2 -3.71 -2.99 22.15
C VAL A 2 -3.51 -4.13 21.15
N VAL A 3 -2.27 -4.50 20.88
CA VAL A 3 -1.95 -5.65 20.02
C VAL A 3 -2.00 -6.92 20.86
N ASN A 4 -3.03 -7.75 20.65
CA ASN A 4 -3.12 -9.06 21.29
C ASN A 4 -2.08 -10.01 20.69
N ARG A 5 -0.94 -10.18 21.38
CA ARG A 5 0.19 -11.04 20.98
C ARG A 5 -0.09 -12.56 21.02
N LYS A 6 -1.33 -13.01 21.27
CA LYS A 6 -1.63 -14.44 21.50
C LYS A 6 -2.12 -15.23 20.27
N ASN A 7 -2.14 -14.64 19.07
CA ASN A 7 -2.53 -15.38 17.86
C ASN A 7 -1.50 -15.20 16.74
N LYS A 8 -0.44 -16.03 16.74
CA LYS A 8 0.74 -15.91 15.85
C LYS A 8 0.39 -15.83 14.35
N GLY A 9 -0.76 -16.34 13.91
CA GLY A 9 -1.20 -16.27 12.51
C GLY A 9 -1.96 -15.00 12.12
N TYR A 10 -2.78 -14.46 13.02
CA TYR A 10 -3.61 -13.28 12.73
C TYR A 10 -2.79 -12.00 12.61
N GLY A 11 -1.75 -11.84 13.43
CA GLY A 11 -0.88 -10.65 13.40
C GLY A 11 -0.13 -10.52 12.08
N LEU A 12 0.53 -11.60 11.65
CA LEU A 12 1.34 -11.58 10.43
C LEU A 12 0.48 -11.30 9.19
N ALA A 13 -0.68 -11.95 9.05
CA ALA A 13 -1.57 -11.68 7.93
C ALA A 13 -2.13 -10.25 7.97
N ALA A 14 -2.37 -9.67 9.16
CA ALA A 14 -2.76 -8.28 9.30
C ALA A 14 -1.64 -7.29 8.93
N ASP A 15 -0.38 -7.63 9.21
CA ASP A 15 0.78 -6.85 8.78
C ASP A 15 0.88 -6.80 7.25
N ILE A 16 0.61 -7.92 6.56
CA ILE A 16 0.57 -7.99 5.10
C ILE A 16 -0.54 -7.13 4.50
N TRP A 17 -1.72 -7.12 5.12
CA TRP A 17 -2.80 -6.22 4.71
C TRP A 17 -2.39 -4.75 4.85
N SER A 18 -1.79 -4.41 6.00
CA SER A 18 -1.34 -3.04 6.28
C SER A 18 -0.24 -2.60 5.31
N LEU A 19 0.65 -3.52 4.91
CA LEU A 19 1.64 -3.29 3.85
C LEU A 19 0.97 -2.98 2.50
N GLY A 20 -0.04 -3.76 2.11
CA GLY A 20 -0.82 -3.50 0.89
C GLY A 20 -1.45 -2.11 0.88
N CYS A 21 -2.09 -1.72 2.00
CA CYS A 21 -2.64 -0.38 2.18
C CYS A 21 -1.57 0.72 2.07
N THR A 22 -0.41 0.52 2.71
CA THR A 22 0.70 1.49 2.69
C THR A 22 1.24 1.69 1.27
N VAL A 23 1.43 0.62 0.50
CA VAL A 23 1.91 0.72 -0.88
C VAL A 23 0.87 1.41 -1.77
N LEU A 24 -0.42 1.06 -1.61
CA LEU A 24 -1.51 1.74 -2.32
C LEU A 24 -1.54 3.23 -2.01
N GLU A 25 -1.40 3.62 -0.75
CA GLU A 25 -1.38 5.02 -0.32
C GLU A 25 -0.18 5.77 -0.91
N ILE A 26 1.03 5.20 -0.87
CA ILE A 26 2.24 5.81 -1.43
C ILE A 26 2.09 6.08 -2.94
N LEU A 27 1.53 5.11 -3.68
CA LEU A 27 1.38 5.19 -5.13
C LEU A 27 0.25 6.12 -5.57
N THR A 28 -0.82 6.24 -4.78
CA THR A 28 -1.99 7.05 -5.11
C THR A 28 -1.98 8.42 -4.47
N ARG A 29 -1.14 8.64 -3.45
CA ARG A 29 -1.11 9.82 -2.58
C ARG A 29 -2.45 10.09 -1.90
N ARG A 30 -3.22 9.03 -1.67
CA ARG A 30 -4.55 9.08 -1.06
C ARG A 30 -4.69 7.94 -0.07
N PRO A 31 -5.41 8.13 1.04
CA PRO A 31 -5.66 7.04 1.97
C PRO A 31 -6.44 5.90 1.27
N PRO A 32 -6.27 4.64 1.72
CA PRO A 32 -7.12 3.54 1.28
C PRO A 32 -8.58 3.89 1.57
N TYR A 33 -9.49 3.60 0.65
CA TYR A 33 -10.91 4.02 0.71
C TYR A 33 -11.17 5.53 0.60
N SER A 34 -10.25 6.32 0.03
CA SER A 34 -10.46 7.77 -0.21
C SER A 34 -11.72 8.15 -1.00
N HIS A 35 -12.33 7.22 -1.75
CA HIS A 35 -13.63 7.46 -2.40
C HIS A 35 -14.78 7.65 -1.40
N LEU A 36 -14.61 7.22 -0.15
CA LEU A 36 -15.58 7.45 0.93
C LEU A 36 -15.55 8.90 1.41
N GLU A 37 -14.36 9.51 1.43
CA GLU A 37 -14.19 10.91 1.80
C GLU A 37 -14.93 11.83 0.82
N GLY A 38 -14.80 11.58 -0.49
CA GLY A 38 -15.55 12.32 -1.51
C GLY A 38 -17.08 12.17 -1.41
N LYS A 39 -17.59 11.01 -0.99
CA LYS A 39 -19.03 10.82 -0.76
C LYS A 39 -19.54 11.58 0.47
N LEU A 40 -18.72 11.74 1.50
CA LEU A 40 -19.11 12.49 2.70
C LEU A 40 -19.17 14.00 2.41
N VAL A 41 -18.31 14.49 1.53
CA VAL A 41 -18.36 15.89 1.05
C VAL A 41 -19.64 16.17 0.25
N GLU A 42 -20.11 15.23 -0.59
CA GLU A 42 -21.35 15.39 -1.38
C GLU A 42 -22.63 15.38 -0.53
N PHE A 43 -22.65 14.65 0.59
CA PHE A 43 -23.82 14.60 1.48
C PHE A 43 -23.89 15.73 2.51
N GLY A 44 -22.97 16.71 2.45
CA GLY A 44 -23.04 17.93 3.25
C GLY A 44 -23.03 17.69 4.77
N SER A 45 -22.47 16.57 5.22
CA SER A 45 -22.36 16.26 6.64
C SER A 45 -21.09 16.88 7.21
N ASP A 46 -21.19 17.54 8.38
CA ASP A 46 -20.10 18.05 9.23
C ASP A 46 -19.19 16.95 9.81
N PHE A 47 -19.00 15.86 9.05
CA PHE A 47 -18.21 14.69 9.36
C PHE A 47 -16.72 14.98 9.09
N GLU A 48 -16.21 16.06 9.70
CA GLU A 48 -14.81 16.48 9.60
C GLU A 48 -13.88 15.69 10.54
N ASN A 49 -14.43 14.75 11.33
CA ASN A 49 -13.65 14.04 12.33
C ASN A 49 -13.00 12.76 11.76
N ALA A 50 -11.68 12.65 11.90
CA ALA A 50 -10.88 11.53 11.39
C ALA A 50 -11.31 10.15 11.94
N ASP A 51 -11.99 10.10 13.07
CA ASP A 51 -12.45 8.83 13.69
C ASP A 51 -13.59 8.18 12.90
N ASP A 52 -14.31 9.02 12.20
CA ASP A 52 -15.58 8.75 11.59
C ASP A 52 -15.31 8.08 10.21
N PHE A 53 -14.25 8.52 9.50
CA PHE A 53 -13.65 7.83 8.36
C PHE A 53 -13.08 6.45 8.74
N LYS A 54 -12.36 6.35 9.88
CA LYS A 54 -11.78 5.08 10.34
C LYS A 54 -12.87 4.03 10.60
N MET A 55 -13.99 4.42 11.21
CA MET A 55 -15.10 3.50 11.49
C MET A 55 -15.71 2.94 10.20
N GLN A 56 -15.87 3.76 9.15
CA GLN A 56 -16.36 3.29 7.86
C GLN A 56 -15.38 2.34 7.16
N ALA A 57 -14.07 2.64 7.22
CA ALA A 57 -13.05 1.73 6.69
C ALA A 57 -13.08 0.38 7.44
N LEU A 58 -13.14 0.39 8.78
CA LEU A 58 -13.26 -0.81 9.60
C LEU A 58 -14.51 -1.63 9.28
N PHE A 59 -15.66 -0.97 9.09
CA PHE A 59 -16.90 -1.64 8.71
C PHE A 59 -16.80 -2.35 7.36
N ARG A 60 -16.17 -1.74 6.36
CA ARG A 60 -15.93 -2.35 5.05
C ARG A 60 -14.97 -3.52 5.13
N ILE A 61 -13.88 -3.39 5.89
CA ILE A 61 -12.95 -4.49 6.16
C ILE A 61 -13.71 -5.65 6.82
N GLY A 62 -14.59 -5.38 7.79
CA GLY A 62 -15.44 -6.38 8.44
C GLY A 62 -16.43 -7.07 7.49
N LYS A 63 -16.84 -6.39 6.42
CA LYS A 63 -17.64 -6.96 5.32
C LYS A 63 -16.82 -7.72 4.27
N GLY A 64 -15.50 -7.70 4.37
CA GLY A 64 -14.63 -8.27 3.35
C GLY A 64 -14.56 -7.44 2.07
N GLU A 65 -14.79 -6.13 2.16
CA GLU A 65 -14.64 -5.20 1.04
C GLU A 65 -13.23 -4.57 1.07
N PRO A 66 -12.26 -5.00 0.24
CA PRO A 66 -10.94 -4.39 0.18
C PRO A 66 -10.99 -2.98 -0.44
N PRO A 67 -9.97 -2.14 -0.21
CA PRO A 67 -9.91 -0.83 -0.85
C PRO A 67 -9.76 -1.00 -2.38
N PRO A 68 -10.34 -0.07 -3.18
CA PRO A 68 -10.23 -0.15 -4.63
C PRO A 68 -8.78 0.10 -5.08
N VAL A 69 -8.32 -0.70 -6.04
CA VAL A 69 -6.98 -0.57 -6.64
C VAL A 69 -7.13 -0.09 -8.08
N SER A 70 -6.57 1.08 -8.39
CA SER A 70 -6.67 1.69 -9.72
C SER A 70 -5.95 0.87 -10.80
N ASN A 71 -6.56 0.78 -11.98
CA ASN A 71 -5.94 0.19 -13.17
C ASN A 71 -4.85 1.08 -13.79
N SER A 72 -4.69 2.31 -13.30
CA SER A 72 -3.61 3.22 -13.72
C SER A 72 -2.25 2.85 -13.13
N LEU A 73 -2.20 1.98 -12.12
CA LEU A 73 -0.95 1.48 -11.55
C LEU A 73 -0.30 0.46 -12.49
N SER A 74 1.03 0.31 -12.41
CA SER A 74 1.72 -0.75 -13.15
C SER A 74 1.17 -2.13 -12.80
N SER A 75 1.21 -3.07 -13.74
CA SER A 75 0.72 -4.44 -13.56
C SER A 75 1.23 -5.08 -12.28
N ASP A 76 2.55 -5.02 -12.03
CA ASP A 76 3.11 -5.73 -10.87
C ASP A 76 2.80 -4.99 -9.56
N ALA A 77 2.69 -3.66 -9.59
CA ALA A 77 2.26 -2.92 -8.39
C ALA A 77 0.82 -3.27 -8.02
N ARG A 78 -0.06 -3.32 -9.02
CA ARG A 78 -1.45 -3.72 -8.85
C ARG A 78 -1.55 -5.16 -8.35
N ASP A 79 -0.81 -6.10 -8.97
CA ASP A 79 -0.79 -7.51 -8.55
C ASP A 79 -0.27 -7.67 -7.12
N PHE A 80 0.82 -6.97 -6.75
CA PHE A 80 1.37 -6.96 -5.41
C PHE A 80 0.32 -6.51 -4.38
N ILE A 81 -0.33 -5.37 -4.63
CA ILE A 81 -1.36 -4.82 -3.73
C ILE A 81 -2.54 -5.80 -3.60
N LEU A 82 -3.01 -6.37 -4.70
CA LEU A 82 -4.14 -7.31 -4.68
C LEU A 82 -3.82 -8.61 -3.93
N LYS A 83 -2.58 -9.11 -4.01
CA LYS A 83 -2.12 -10.25 -3.20
C LYS A 83 -2.09 -9.91 -1.71
N CYS A 84 -1.72 -8.69 -1.34
CA CYS A 84 -1.73 -8.25 0.06
C CYS A 84 -3.17 -8.09 0.62
N LEU A 85 -4.11 -7.63 -0.21
CA LEU A 85 -5.48 -7.29 0.17
C LEU A 85 -6.48 -8.44 0.01
N GLN A 86 -6.02 -9.69 0.13
CA GLN A 86 -6.92 -10.85 0.17
C GLN A 86 -7.80 -10.80 1.42
N VAL A 87 -9.10 -10.98 1.23
CA VAL A 87 -10.09 -10.94 2.31
C VAL A 87 -9.81 -12.02 3.35
N ASN A 88 -9.60 -13.25 2.89
CA ASN A 88 -9.19 -14.36 3.72
C ASN A 88 -7.71 -14.20 4.13
N PRO A 89 -7.40 -14.13 5.44
CA PRO A 89 -6.02 -13.98 5.92
C PRO A 89 -5.07 -15.10 5.45
N SER A 90 -5.58 -16.32 5.27
CA SER A 90 -4.78 -17.48 4.84
C SER A 90 -4.34 -17.42 3.37
N ASP A 91 -5.02 -16.61 2.55
CA ASP A 91 -4.68 -16.44 1.14
C ASP A 91 -3.63 -15.35 0.92
N ARG A 92 -3.27 -14.61 1.98
CA ARG A 92 -2.23 -13.59 1.94
C ARG A 92 -0.85 -14.27 1.94
N PRO A 93 0.06 -13.85 1.05
CA PRO A 93 1.43 -14.35 1.05
C PRO A 93 2.17 -13.92 2.31
N THR A 94 3.18 -14.68 2.70
CA THR A 94 4.14 -14.27 3.73
C THR A 94 5.01 -13.12 3.25
N ALA A 95 5.59 -12.36 4.18
CA ALA A 95 6.54 -11.29 3.83
C ALA A 95 7.73 -11.82 3.01
N GLY A 96 8.22 -13.02 3.32
CA GLY A 96 9.28 -13.69 2.54
C GLY A 96 8.87 -13.92 1.09
N GLN A 97 7.65 -14.40 0.85
CA GLN A 97 7.13 -14.58 -0.52
C GLN A 97 6.96 -13.26 -1.26
N LEU A 98 6.60 -12.18 -0.56
CA LEU A 98 6.47 -10.84 -1.15
C LEU A 98 7.81 -10.22 -1.55
N LEU A 99 8.90 -10.55 -0.85
CA LEU A 99 10.25 -10.11 -1.25
C LEU A 99 10.65 -10.65 -2.62
N ASP A 100 10.09 -11.80 -3.02
CA ASP A 100 10.32 -12.39 -4.33
C ASP A 100 9.43 -11.83 -5.45
N HIS A 101 8.50 -10.93 -5.12
CA HIS A 101 7.56 -10.38 -6.09
C HIS A 101 8.24 -9.43 -7.09
N PRO A 102 7.86 -9.44 -8.39
CA PRO A 102 8.45 -8.55 -9.40
C PRO A 102 8.38 -7.05 -9.07
N PHE A 103 7.33 -6.63 -8.36
CA PHE A 103 7.20 -5.26 -7.83
C PHE A 103 8.38 -4.85 -6.93
N VAL A 104 8.89 -5.77 -6.11
CA VAL A 104 9.98 -5.54 -5.16
C VAL A 104 11.34 -5.83 -5.79
N LYS A 105 11.43 -6.89 -6.61
CA LYS A 105 12.68 -7.32 -7.26
C LYS A 105 13.11 -6.46 -8.42
N ARG A 106 12.22 -5.64 -9.00
CA ARG A 106 12.61 -4.78 -10.12
C ARG A 106 13.75 -3.87 -9.67
N PRO A 107 14.91 -3.90 -10.37
CA PRO A 107 15.98 -2.95 -10.08
C PRO A 107 15.40 -1.55 -10.19
N LEU A 108 15.68 -0.69 -9.21
CA LEU A 108 15.49 0.74 -9.42
C LEU A 108 16.26 1.06 -10.69
N HIS A 109 15.59 1.67 -11.68
CA HIS A 109 16.27 2.22 -12.84
C HIS A 109 17.37 3.11 -12.25
N THR A 110 18.60 2.61 -12.29
CA THR A 110 19.75 3.38 -11.87
C THR A 110 19.67 4.58 -12.77
N PHE A 111 19.44 5.77 -12.19
CA PHE A 111 19.56 6.99 -12.97
C PHE A 111 20.98 6.92 -13.53
N SER A 112 21.10 6.61 -14.82
CA SER A 112 22.31 6.80 -15.59
C SER A 112 22.46 8.31 -15.67
N GLY A 113 22.87 8.93 -14.56
CA GLY A 113 23.27 10.32 -14.56
C GLY A 113 24.32 10.49 -15.65
N PRO A 114 24.33 11.62 -16.37
CA PRO A 114 25.36 11.86 -17.37
C PRO A 114 26.72 11.70 -16.68
N GLN A 115 27.59 10.83 -17.23
CA GLN A 115 28.94 10.66 -16.70
C GLN A 115 29.59 12.04 -16.61
N SER A 116 29.95 12.45 -15.40
CA SER A 116 30.72 13.66 -15.16
C SER A 116 31.96 13.64 -16.05
N PRO A 117 32.24 14.70 -16.83
CA PRO A 117 33.46 14.76 -17.61
C PRO A 117 34.65 14.67 -16.65
N ARG A 118 35.47 13.62 -16.79
CA ARG A 118 36.76 13.53 -16.11
C ARG A 118 37.59 14.72 -16.58
N MET A 119 37.81 15.71 -15.72
CA MET A 119 38.84 16.71 -15.95
C MET A 119 40.19 15.98 -15.93
N ASN A 120 40.77 15.77 -17.11
CA ASN A 120 42.15 15.30 -17.22
C ASN A 120 43.06 16.36 -16.61
N GLY A 121 43.89 15.91 -15.66
CA GLY A 121 44.80 16.74 -14.90
C GLY A 121 45.71 17.58 -15.79
N ILE A 122 45.75 18.86 -15.48
CA ILE A 122 46.82 19.78 -15.88
C ILE A 122 48.10 19.22 -15.26
N ARG A 123 49.02 18.71 -16.08
CA ARG A 123 50.41 18.45 -15.67
C ARG A 123 51.22 19.76 -15.77
N PRO A 124 52.24 19.92 -14.91
CA PRO A 124 52.91 21.19 -14.64
C PRO A 124 53.74 21.71 -15.81
#